data_AF-A0A951Z8R6-F1
#
_entry.id   AF-A0A951Z8R6-F1
#
_cell.length_a   1.000
_cell.length_b   1.000
_cell.length_c   1.000
_cell.angle_alpha   90.00
_cell.angle_beta   90.00
_cell.angle_gamma   90.00
#
_symmetry.space_group_name_H-M   'P 1'
#
loop_
_entity.id
_entity.type
_entity.pdbx_description
1 polymer ?
#
loop_
_entity_poly.entity_id
_entity_poly.type
_entity_poly.pdbx_seq_one_letter_code
_entity_poly.pdbx_strand_id
1 'polypeptide(L)'
;PRDTLRERCFTWVLRELTERGVDGKTTQWAFAPAWPQMFLYLLLNSRGLSLWDDNAEPTTITADDPEVVRLTEFAAEAILKHNWIPSWYQLESVAQASAYDEFVKGRIAMLATWAADAGRLRRDMANAGFRWDLALFPSFEGREPVTATDAGGTVVFAKTKHREAAVAFARWMSGEPGQRAFAKTGMQPANRKLALTPGVWLPAEDAPPSERVPANLIVADRAALAMRFDQTPEYFEETRLYLDAAAFDILSGTRPPRETMERVAREGQMRLDASRRNLPRDPFPTIQALVCGLALAAALVGWVAAPGFRTKLSPRQRLDRRSAWWFLTPLVLGLGGFTLGPILFSFFLSLASADNIRPALWRGVGNYTDAFTVDPVFAKSLEVTLRYAVLSVPLNVVFALVLALLLNQNVRGIALYRACYYLPSLVSGVAASLIWLRVFNPESGILNRVLYWPDGASGLLGVGGALSLWGGQPGEPINWLATESTVIPAFVLMGLWGAGGGTILFLAGLKASRRPTTKRPNSMALERGRCSGASRFPSFPRR
;
A
#
# COMPACT_ATOMS: atom_id res chain seq x y z
N PRO A 1 -34.03 15.53 -8.86
CA PRO A 1 -34.64 15.92 -7.56
C PRO A 1 -36.16 16.05 -7.70
N ARG A 2 -36.94 15.51 -6.75
CA ARG A 2 -38.39 15.77 -6.68
C ARG A 2 -38.56 17.14 -6.02
N ASP A 3 -39.18 18.10 -6.70
CA ASP A 3 -39.34 19.48 -6.19
C ASP A 3 -40.06 19.57 -4.84
N THR A 4 -40.90 18.57 -4.53
CA THR A 4 -41.60 18.46 -3.26
C THR A 4 -40.71 18.10 -2.06
N LEU A 5 -39.47 17.67 -2.30
CA LEU A 5 -38.52 17.20 -1.28
C LEU A 5 -37.21 17.99 -1.28
N ARG A 6 -37.15 19.19 -1.88
CA ARG A 6 -35.93 20.01 -2.07
C ARG A 6 -34.97 19.97 -0.87
N GLU A 7 -35.34 20.62 0.22
CA GLU A 7 -34.51 20.71 1.44
C GLU A 7 -34.38 19.38 2.20
N ARG A 8 -35.16 18.36 1.82
CA ARG A 8 -35.14 17.02 2.43
C ARG A 8 -34.38 15.99 1.57
N CYS A 9 -33.84 16.41 0.42
CA CYS A 9 -33.15 15.55 -0.51
C CYS A 9 -31.64 15.69 -0.33
N PHE A 10 -30.98 14.60 0.08
CA PHE A 10 -29.54 14.61 0.35
C PHE A 10 -28.70 15.15 -0.81
N THR A 11 -29.02 14.77 -2.06
CA THR A 11 -28.31 15.25 -3.26
C THR A 11 -28.53 16.73 -3.55
N TRP A 12 -29.71 17.26 -3.21
CA TRP A 12 -29.97 18.69 -3.33
C TRP A 12 -29.16 19.47 -2.29
N VAL A 13 -29.15 19.01 -1.04
CA VAL A 13 -28.34 19.62 0.04
C VAL A 13 -26.85 19.61 -0.30
N LEU A 14 -26.32 18.49 -0.81
CA LEU A 14 -24.93 18.42 -1.25
C LEU A 14 -24.60 19.45 -2.34
N ARG A 15 -25.52 19.68 -3.27
CA ARG A 15 -25.33 20.67 -4.32
C ARG A 15 -25.32 22.10 -3.78
N GLU A 16 -26.28 22.44 -2.92
CA GLU A 16 -26.43 23.81 -2.41
C GLU A 16 -25.33 24.21 -1.43
N LEU A 17 -24.82 23.27 -0.63
CA LEU A 17 -23.73 23.53 0.33
C LEU A 17 -22.34 23.57 -0.31
N THR A 18 -22.21 23.11 -1.56
CA THR A 18 -20.93 23.13 -2.27
C THR A 18 -20.72 24.50 -2.91
N GLU A 19 -19.70 25.22 -2.45
CA GLU A 19 -19.33 26.52 -3.01
C GLU A 19 -18.16 26.38 -4.00
N ARG A 20 -18.19 27.19 -5.06
CA ARG A 20 -17.14 27.23 -6.08
C ARG A 20 -16.61 28.65 -6.20
N GLY A 21 -15.28 28.75 -6.28
CA GLY A 21 -14.58 29.99 -6.54
C GLY A 21 -14.76 30.47 -8.00
N VAL A 22 -14.26 31.67 -8.27
CA VAL A 22 -14.30 32.29 -9.61
C VAL A 22 -13.51 31.46 -10.65
N ASP A 23 -12.51 30.71 -10.20
CA ASP A 23 -11.72 29.77 -11.00
C ASP A 23 -12.40 28.41 -11.22
N GLY A 24 -13.63 28.24 -10.72
CA GLY A 24 -14.41 27.01 -10.82
C GLY A 24 -14.00 25.91 -9.84
N LYS A 25 -12.97 26.14 -9.00
CA LYS A 25 -12.54 25.18 -7.99
C LYS A 25 -13.46 25.23 -6.77
N THR A 26 -13.66 24.08 -6.12
CA THR A 26 -14.45 24.01 -4.90
C THR A 26 -13.72 24.74 -3.77
N THR A 27 -14.38 25.75 -3.19
CA THR A 27 -13.88 26.53 -2.04
C THR A 27 -14.43 25.99 -0.72
N GLN A 28 -15.62 25.40 -0.76
CA GLN A 28 -16.26 24.69 0.35
C GLN A 28 -16.90 23.41 -0.15
N TRP A 29 -16.56 22.27 0.46
CA TRP A 29 -17.23 21.00 0.21
C TRP A 29 -18.47 20.86 1.07
N ALA A 30 -19.51 20.21 0.54
CA ALA A 30 -20.76 20.03 1.27
C ALA A 30 -20.66 18.98 2.38
N PHE A 31 -19.96 17.87 2.14
CA PHE A 31 -19.87 16.76 3.08
C PHE A 31 -18.49 16.12 3.03
N ALA A 32 -17.97 15.66 4.16
CA ALA A 32 -16.77 14.82 4.17
C ALA A 32 -16.88 13.72 5.23
N PRO A 33 -16.59 12.45 4.87
CA PRO A 33 -16.34 11.43 5.87
C PRO A 33 -14.92 11.57 6.45
N ALA A 34 -14.73 11.14 7.69
CA ALA A 34 -13.39 11.02 8.29
C ALA A 34 -12.46 10.07 7.50
N TRP A 35 -13.02 9.08 6.80
CA TRP A 35 -12.31 8.13 5.93
C TRP A 35 -13.08 7.93 4.62
N PRO A 36 -12.44 7.84 3.44
CA PRO A 36 -13.14 7.83 2.14
C PRO A 36 -14.21 6.74 2.02
N GLN A 37 -13.87 5.49 2.36
CA GLN A 37 -14.74 4.32 2.28
C GLN A 37 -15.94 4.39 3.25
N MET A 38 -15.85 5.19 4.32
CA MET A 38 -16.95 5.33 5.28
C MET A 38 -18.19 5.93 4.62
N PHE A 39 -18.04 6.80 3.62
CA PHE A 39 -19.20 7.32 2.90
C PHE A 39 -19.97 6.22 2.16
N LEU A 40 -19.25 5.29 1.50
CA LEU A 40 -19.88 4.15 0.84
C LEU A 40 -20.59 3.26 1.86
N TYR A 41 -19.94 2.89 2.97
CA TYR A 41 -20.59 2.05 3.99
C TYR A 41 -21.81 2.72 4.62
N LEU A 42 -21.79 4.03 4.87
CA LEU A 42 -22.96 4.76 5.36
C LEU A 42 -24.12 4.71 4.35
N LEU A 43 -23.85 4.84 3.05
CA LEU A 43 -24.85 4.72 2.00
C LEU A 43 -25.42 3.30 1.88
N LEU A 44 -24.58 2.26 1.96
CA LEU A 44 -25.02 0.87 1.91
C LEU A 44 -25.85 0.51 3.15
N ASN A 45 -25.33 0.82 4.34
CA ASN A 45 -26.00 0.50 5.61
C ASN A 45 -27.33 1.23 5.78
N SER A 46 -27.43 2.49 5.35
CA SER A 46 -28.69 3.24 5.37
C SER A 46 -29.77 2.68 4.43
N ARG A 47 -29.37 1.83 3.48
CA ARG A 47 -30.26 1.03 2.60
C ARG A 47 -30.35 -0.44 3.04
N GLY A 48 -29.74 -0.80 4.17
CA GLY A 48 -29.64 -2.16 4.68
C GLY A 48 -28.93 -3.13 3.74
N LEU A 49 -27.98 -2.62 2.96
CA LEU A 49 -27.15 -3.38 2.03
C LEU A 49 -25.74 -3.52 2.61
N SER A 50 -25.03 -4.54 2.16
CA SER A 50 -23.64 -4.80 2.50
C SER A 50 -22.91 -5.32 1.25
N LEU A 51 -21.58 -5.37 1.31
CA LEU A 51 -20.75 -5.97 0.27
C LEU A 51 -20.73 -7.52 0.35
N TRP A 52 -21.30 -8.09 1.42
CA TRP A 52 -21.48 -9.53 1.63
C TRP A 52 -22.76 -9.82 2.42
N ASP A 53 -23.17 -11.09 2.47
CA ASP A 53 -24.46 -11.54 2.98
C ASP A 53 -24.61 -11.57 4.51
N ASP A 54 -23.65 -12.15 5.24
CA ASP A 54 -23.69 -12.32 6.69
C ASP A 54 -22.32 -12.03 7.32
N ASN A 55 -22.30 -11.38 8.49
CA ASN A 55 -21.05 -11.04 9.16
C ASN A 55 -20.44 -12.22 9.92
N ALA A 56 -21.26 -13.04 10.59
CA ALA A 56 -20.78 -14.12 11.44
C ALA A 56 -20.30 -15.32 10.60
N GLU A 57 -21.03 -15.63 9.54
CA GLU A 57 -20.71 -16.71 8.60
C GLU A 57 -20.89 -16.24 7.15
N PRO A 58 -20.00 -15.39 6.61
CA PRO A 58 -20.08 -14.92 5.24
C PRO A 58 -20.08 -16.10 4.27
N THR A 59 -21.06 -16.16 3.37
CA THR A 59 -21.15 -17.21 2.35
C THR A 59 -21.16 -16.66 0.94
N THR A 60 -21.63 -15.43 0.75
CA THR A 60 -21.84 -14.82 -0.56
C THR A 60 -21.37 -13.36 -0.57
N ILE A 61 -20.59 -13.00 -1.58
CA ILE A 61 -20.24 -11.60 -1.87
C ILE A 61 -21.36 -10.97 -2.69
N THR A 62 -21.92 -9.86 -2.20
CA THR A 62 -23.08 -9.16 -2.80
C THR A 62 -22.67 -7.84 -3.48
N ALA A 63 -21.38 -7.68 -3.78
CA ALA A 63 -20.82 -6.49 -4.41
C ALA A 63 -21.39 -6.20 -5.82
N ASP A 64 -21.88 -7.21 -6.53
CA ASP A 64 -22.50 -7.10 -7.86
C ASP A 64 -24.02 -6.88 -7.82
N ASP A 65 -24.63 -6.77 -6.63
CA ASP A 65 -26.04 -6.42 -6.51
C ASP A 65 -26.31 -5.08 -7.23
N PRO A 66 -27.32 -5.00 -8.12
CA PRO A 66 -27.59 -3.80 -8.91
C PRO A 66 -27.78 -2.53 -8.08
N GLU A 67 -28.31 -2.65 -6.86
CA GLU A 67 -28.46 -1.53 -5.96
C GLU A 67 -27.14 -1.13 -5.29
N VAL A 68 -26.31 -2.10 -4.90
CA VAL A 68 -24.96 -1.85 -4.37
C VAL A 68 -24.10 -1.15 -5.42
N VAL A 69 -24.12 -1.62 -6.66
CA VAL A 69 -23.39 -1.00 -7.79
C VAL A 69 -23.87 0.43 -8.01
N ARG A 70 -25.18 0.67 -8.02
CA ARG A 70 -25.76 2.02 -8.20
C ARG A 70 -25.34 2.99 -7.09
N LEU A 71 -25.33 2.55 -5.84
CA LEU A 71 -24.90 3.38 -4.71
C LEU A 71 -23.40 3.66 -4.75
N THR A 72 -22.62 2.70 -5.23
CA THR A 72 -21.16 2.85 -5.43
C THR A 72 -20.85 3.83 -6.56
N GLU A 73 -21.57 3.73 -7.70
CA GLU A 73 -21.51 4.71 -8.80
C GLU A 73 -21.84 6.12 -8.30
N PHE A 74 -22.94 6.26 -7.54
CA PHE A 74 -23.32 7.53 -6.95
C PHE A 74 -22.25 8.09 -6.00
N ALA A 75 -21.65 7.24 -5.15
CA ALA A 75 -20.61 7.65 -4.24
C ALA A 75 -19.37 8.18 -4.99
N ALA A 76 -18.97 7.48 -6.05
CA ALA A 76 -17.87 7.89 -6.92
C ALA A 76 -18.19 9.20 -7.66
N GLU A 77 -19.40 9.36 -8.22
CA GLU A 77 -19.80 10.59 -8.90
C GLU A 77 -19.83 11.80 -7.95
N ALA A 78 -20.31 11.62 -6.71
CA ALA A 78 -20.35 12.68 -5.70
C ALA A 78 -18.95 13.24 -5.38
N ILE A 79 -17.93 12.38 -5.35
CA ILE A 79 -16.54 12.74 -5.10
C ILE A 79 -15.88 13.27 -6.37
N LEU A 80 -15.86 12.47 -7.44
CA LEU A 80 -14.97 12.69 -8.59
C LEU A 80 -15.54 13.67 -9.62
N LYS A 81 -16.86 13.63 -9.85
CA LYS A 81 -17.52 14.41 -10.90
C LYS A 81 -18.12 15.69 -10.36
N HIS A 82 -18.82 15.59 -9.23
CA HIS A 82 -19.53 16.71 -8.64
C HIS A 82 -18.67 17.51 -7.65
N ASN A 83 -17.64 16.88 -7.08
CA ASN A 83 -16.76 17.47 -6.07
C ASN A 83 -17.54 18.04 -4.88
N TRP A 84 -18.65 17.37 -4.52
CA TRP A 84 -19.45 17.68 -3.32
C TRP A 84 -18.76 17.19 -2.05
N ILE A 85 -17.94 16.15 -2.21
CA ILE A 85 -17.16 15.50 -1.17
C ILE A 85 -15.70 15.55 -1.63
N PRO A 86 -14.76 15.95 -0.75
CA PRO A 86 -13.36 16.01 -1.13
C PRO A 86 -12.83 14.60 -1.41
N SER A 87 -11.97 14.48 -2.43
CA SER A 87 -11.23 13.25 -2.65
C SER A 87 -10.16 13.06 -1.58
N TRP A 88 -9.70 11.82 -1.41
CA TRP A 88 -8.62 11.51 -0.47
C TRP A 88 -7.35 12.33 -0.74
N TYR A 89 -6.98 12.46 -2.02
CA TYR A 89 -5.82 13.26 -2.43
C TYR A 89 -5.99 14.77 -2.12
N GLN A 90 -7.22 15.28 -2.16
CA GLN A 90 -7.49 16.68 -1.79
C GLN A 90 -7.35 16.90 -0.27
N LEU A 91 -7.69 15.90 0.55
CA LEU A 91 -7.51 15.96 2.01
C LEU A 91 -6.04 15.80 2.41
N GLU A 92 -5.28 14.89 1.79
CA GLU A 92 -3.91 14.54 2.20
C GLU A 92 -2.79 15.51 1.75
N SER A 93 -3.09 16.62 1.07
CA SER A 93 -2.05 17.48 0.50
C SER A 93 -1.09 18.09 1.57
N VAL A 94 0.14 17.52 1.60
CA VAL A 94 1.44 17.97 2.18
C VAL A 94 1.49 18.36 3.68
N ALA A 95 0.38 18.61 4.36
CA ALA A 95 0.35 19.03 5.78
C ALA A 95 -0.33 18.04 6.73
N GLN A 96 -0.70 16.83 6.28
CA GLN A 96 -1.51 15.88 7.06
C GLN A 96 -2.80 16.51 7.62
N ALA A 97 -3.45 17.38 6.83
CA ALA A 97 -4.74 17.92 7.22
C ALA A 97 -5.79 16.81 7.18
N SER A 98 -6.55 16.65 8.26
CA SER A 98 -7.66 15.71 8.32
C SER A 98 -8.97 16.37 7.88
N ALA A 99 -9.99 15.59 7.50
CA ALA A 99 -11.34 16.11 7.25
C ALA A 99 -11.87 16.94 8.44
N TYR A 100 -11.41 16.61 9.66
CA TYR A 100 -11.67 17.38 10.86
C TYR A 100 -11.08 18.80 10.80
N ASP A 101 -9.79 18.94 10.46
CA ASP A 101 -9.13 20.24 10.42
C ASP A 101 -9.74 21.16 9.35
N GLU A 102 -10.18 20.56 8.25
CA GLU A 102 -10.86 21.25 7.15
C GLU A 102 -12.28 21.69 7.52
N PHE A 103 -12.98 20.90 8.33
CA PHE A 103 -14.27 21.29 8.92
C PHE A 103 -14.12 22.45 9.90
N VAL A 104 -13.12 22.42 10.79
CA VAL A 104 -12.86 23.51 11.74
C VAL A 104 -12.53 24.83 11.03
N LYS A 105 -11.86 24.77 9.87
CA LYS A 105 -11.59 25.95 9.01
C LYS A 105 -12.81 26.45 8.24
N GLY A 106 -13.96 25.78 8.34
CA GLY A 106 -15.18 26.12 7.59
C GLY A 106 -15.11 25.75 6.10
N ARG A 107 -14.16 24.90 5.68
CA ARG A 107 -14.06 24.44 4.28
C ARG A 107 -14.92 23.21 3.99
N ILE A 108 -15.52 22.60 5.02
CA ILE A 108 -16.47 21.49 4.91
C ILE A 108 -17.74 21.88 5.67
N ALA A 109 -18.90 21.79 5.04
CA ALA A 109 -20.17 22.17 5.65
C ALA A 109 -20.75 21.08 6.58
N MET A 110 -20.56 19.80 6.24
CA MET A 110 -21.03 18.66 7.03
C MET A 110 -19.90 17.62 7.21
N LEU A 111 -19.59 17.25 8.44
CA LEU A 111 -18.57 16.25 8.76
C LEU A 111 -19.24 14.99 9.31
N ALA A 112 -18.99 13.85 8.68
CA ALA A 112 -19.26 12.55 9.29
C ALA A 112 -18.00 12.07 10.02
N THR A 113 -18.08 11.99 11.34
CA THR A 113 -16.99 11.57 12.22
C THR A 113 -17.51 10.74 13.38
N TRP A 114 -16.61 10.26 14.23
CA TRP A 114 -16.95 9.46 15.40
C TRP A 114 -17.69 10.28 16.46
N ALA A 115 -18.64 9.65 17.16
CA ALA A 115 -19.34 10.28 18.27
C ALA A 115 -18.39 10.77 19.38
N ALA A 116 -17.24 10.10 19.57
CA ALA A 116 -16.20 10.49 20.51
C ALA A 116 -15.59 11.87 20.21
N ASP A 117 -15.60 12.31 18.94
CA ASP A 117 -15.05 13.61 18.55
C ASP A 117 -15.96 14.79 18.93
N ALA A 118 -17.21 14.53 19.31
CA ALA A 118 -18.18 15.58 19.66
C ALA A 118 -17.67 16.52 20.77
N GLY A 119 -16.99 15.98 21.78
CA GLY A 119 -16.40 16.77 22.86
C GLY A 119 -15.24 17.65 22.40
N ARG A 120 -14.44 17.17 21.45
CA ARG A 120 -13.34 17.93 20.84
C ARG A 120 -13.88 19.03 19.93
N LEU A 121 -14.82 18.70 19.05
CA LEU A 121 -15.51 19.64 18.17
C LEU A 121 -16.07 20.83 18.97
N ARG A 122 -16.68 20.60 20.13
CA ARG A 122 -17.20 21.71 20.96
C ARG A 122 -16.14 22.65 21.48
N ARG A 123 -14.98 22.13 21.89
CA ARG A 123 -13.88 22.99 22.36
C ARG A 123 -13.30 23.79 21.21
N ASP A 124 -13.02 23.12 20.10
CA ASP A 124 -12.35 23.74 18.95
C ASP A 124 -13.29 24.71 18.22
N MET A 125 -14.60 24.43 18.20
CA MET A 125 -15.63 25.23 17.54
C MET A 125 -16.30 26.27 18.44
N ALA A 126 -15.89 26.40 19.71
CA ALA A 126 -16.50 27.34 20.66
C ALA A 126 -16.46 28.80 20.16
N ASN A 127 -15.41 29.14 19.41
CA ASN A 127 -15.18 30.47 18.84
C ASN A 127 -15.19 30.47 17.31
N ALA A 128 -15.76 29.45 16.66
CA ALA A 128 -15.72 29.30 15.20
C ALA A 128 -16.49 30.40 14.44
N GLY A 129 -17.30 31.21 15.13
CA GLY A 129 -18.04 32.33 14.52
C GLY A 129 -19.29 31.92 13.73
N PHE A 130 -19.63 30.62 13.68
CA PHE A 130 -20.86 30.11 13.06
C PHE A 130 -21.54 29.04 13.93
N ARG A 131 -22.85 28.87 13.73
CA ARG A 131 -23.65 27.85 14.42
C ARG A 131 -23.48 26.50 13.74
N TRP A 132 -23.33 25.44 14.52
CA TRP A 132 -23.22 24.07 14.03
C TRP A 132 -23.99 23.13 14.96
N ASP A 133 -24.36 21.95 14.46
CA ASP A 133 -25.07 20.94 15.25
C ASP A 133 -24.78 19.50 14.80
N LEU A 134 -25.20 18.51 15.59
CA LEU A 134 -25.03 17.07 15.30
C LEU A 134 -26.32 16.47 14.73
N ALA A 135 -26.19 15.61 13.73
CA ALA A 135 -27.29 14.83 13.15
C ALA A 135 -26.85 13.40 12.81
N LEU A 136 -27.79 12.45 12.78
CA LEU A 136 -27.53 11.11 12.26
C LEU A 136 -27.39 11.17 10.75
N PHE A 137 -26.57 10.28 10.20
CA PHE A 137 -26.60 10.04 8.76
C PHE A 137 -28.02 9.63 8.34
N PRO A 138 -28.57 10.20 7.25
CA PRO A 138 -29.95 9.96 6.88
C PRO A 138 -30.19 8.48 6.57
N SER A 139 -31.34 7.97 7.01
CA SER A 139 -31.86 6.70 6.52
C SER A 139 -32.71 6.93 5.27
N PHE A 140 -32.76 5.92 4.40
CA PHE A 140 -33.54 5.99 3.17
C PHE A 140 -34.77 5.07 3.27
N GLU A 141 -35.84 5.44 2.57
CA GLU A 141 -37.08 4.64 2.46
C GLU A 141 -37.77 4.30 3.80
N GLY A 142 -37.63 5.16 4.81
CA GLY A 142 -38.31 4.98 6.10
C GLY A 142 -37.70 3.89 6.99
N ARG A 143 -36.51 3.39 6.66
CA ARG A 143 -35.75 2.48 7.53
C ARG A 143 -35.21 3.22 8.75
N GLU A 144 -34.90 2.48 9.81
CA GLU A 144 -34.15 3.04 10.93
C GLU A 144 -32.73 3.43 10.45
N PRO A 145 -32.18 4.57 10.92
CA PRO A 145 -30.78 4.89 10.70
C PRO A 145 -29.89 3.76 11.21
N VAL A 146 -28.88 3.40 10.42
CA VAL A 146 -27.85 2.42 10.80
C VAL A 146 -26.50 3.09 10.65
N THR A 147 -25.65 2.97 11.66
CA THR A 147 -24.27 3.47 11.64
C THR A 147 -23.30 2.30 11.80
N ALA A 148 -22.26 2.28 10.97
CA ALA A 148 -21.15 1.34 11.14
C ALA A 148 -20.29 1.79 12.33
N THR A 149 -19.86 0.86 13.18
CA THR A 149 -18.91 1.15 14.26
C THR A 149 -17.87 0.05 14.42
N ASP A 150 -16.63 0.45 14.69
CA ASP A 150 -15.62 -0.42 15.27
C ASP A 150 -15.73 -0.37 16.80
N ALA A 151 -15.88 -1.53 17.45
CA ALA A 151 -15.90 -1.62 18.90
C ALA A 151 -14.46 -1.66 19.45
N GLY A 152 -14.06 -0.66 20.24
CA GLY A 152 -12.83 -0.71 21.01
C GLY A 152 -12.96 -1.63 22.24
N GLY A 153 -12.02 -2.56 22.43
CA GLY A 153 -11.95 -3.43 23.60
C GLY A 153 -10.62 -3.32 24.33
N THR A 154 -10.61 -3.54 25.65
CA THR A 154 -9.35 -3.70 26.39
C THR A 154 -8.92 -5.16 26.36
N VAL A 155 -7.77 -5.43 25.74
CA VAL A 155 -7.13 -6.75 25.74
C VAL A 155 -6.00 -6.79 26.76
N VAL A 156 -5.90 -7.86 27.54
CA VAL A 156 -4.82 -8.07 28.51
C VAL A 156 -3.92 -9.18 28.01
N PHE A 157 -2.65 -8.86 27.77
CA PHE A 157 -1.68 -9.84 27.28
C PHE A 157 -1.46 -10.94 28.33
N ALA A 158 -1.57 -12.20 27.89
CA ALA A 158 -1.54 -13.35 28.79
C ALA A 158 -0.25 -13.45 29.65
N LYS A 159 0.89 -12.97 29.12
CA LYS A 159 2.19 -13.02 29.78
C LYS A 159 2.53 -11.77 30.60
N THR A 160 1.58 -10.86 30.83
CA THR A 160 1.84 -9.67 31.65
C THR A 160 2.20 -10.05 33.09
N LYS A 161 3.19 -9.39 33.68
CA LYS A 161 3.71 -9.66 35.03
C LYS A 161 2.62 -9.55 36.11
N HIS A 162 1.66 -8.66 35.92
CA HIS A 162 0.57 -8.38 36.85
C HIS A 162 -0.79 -8.73 36.24
N ARG A 163 -0.94 -9.98 35.77
CA ARG A 163 -2.13 -10.43 35.03
C ARG A 163 -3.43 -10.16 35.77
N GLU A 164 -3.52 -10.55 37.04
CA GLU A 164 -4.74 -10.39 37.83
C GLU A 164 -5.11 -8.91 38.01
N ALA A 165 -4.14 -8.07 38.35
CA ALA A 165 -4.36 -6.64 38.48
C ALA A 165 -4.78 -5.99 37.15
N ALA A 166 -4.15 -6.37 36.03
CA ALA A 166 -4.50 -5.87 34.71
C ALA A 166 -5.92 -6.30 34.29
N VAL A 167 -6.30 -7.57 34.54
CA VAL A 167 -7.65 -8.07 34.29
C VAL A 167 -8.67 -7.39 35.21
N ALA A 168 -8.35 -7.21 36.49
CA ALA A 168 -9.22 -6.51 37.44
C ALA A 168 -9.42 -5.04 37.03
N PHE A 169 -8.36 -4.36 36.60
CA PHE A 169 -8.43 -3.00 36.10
C PHE A 169 -9.22 -2.91 34.79
N ALA A 170 -9.00 -3.81 33.83
CA ALA A 170 -9.80 -3.88 32.61
C ALA A 170 -11.29 -4.10 32.91
N ARG A 171 -11.62 -5.02 33.83
CA ARG A 171 -12.99 -5.24 34.31
C ARG A 171 -13.58 -4.01 34.98
N TRP A 172 -12.80 -3.30 35.79
CA TRP A 172 -13.23 -2.06 36.42
C TRP A 172 -13.49 -0.96 35.39
N MET A 173 -12.59 -0.76 34.43
CA MET A 173 -12.71 0.21 33.34
C MET A 173 -13.95 -0.04 32.48
N SER A 174 -14.18 -1.29 32.09
CA SER A 174 -15.35 -1.67 31.30
C SER A 174 -16.62 -1.84 32.13
N GLY A 175 -16.50 -1.95 33.46
CA GLY A 175 -17.61 -2.07 34.39
C GLY A 175 -18.27 -0.74 34.71
N GLU A 176 -19.42 -0.81 35.39
CA GLU A 176 -20.22 0.37 35.73
C GLU A 176 -19.42 1.45 36.50
N PRO A 177 -18.61 1.12 37.53
CA PRO A 177 -17.88 2.13 38.29
C PRO A 177 -16.87 2.92 37.43
N GLY A 178 -16.11 2.23 36.57
CA GLY A 178 -15.13 2.88 35.69
C GLY A 178 -15.80 3.70 34.60
N GLN A 179 -16.83 3.16 33.95
CA GLN A 179 -17.60 3.90 32.95
C GLN A 179 -18.28 5.14 33.52
N ARG A 180 -18.79 5.09 34.76
CA ARG A 180 -19.35 6.26 35.46
C ARG A 180 -18.28 7.31 35.76
N ALA A 181 -17.04 6.89 36.04
CA ALA A 181 -15.92 7.81 36.21
C ALA A 181 -15.53 8.49 34.88
N PHE A 182 -15.50 7.75 33.77
CA PHE A 182 -15.27 8.32 32.43
C PHE A 182 -16.42 9.24 31.98
N ALA A 183 -17.65 8.95 32.35
CA ALA A 183 -18.80 9.81 32.04
C ALA A 183 -18.63 11.24 32.57
N LYS A 184 -18.06 11.38 33.77
CA LYS A 184 -17.78 12.69 34.41
C LYS A 184 -16.78 13.54 33.65
N THR A 185 -15.94 12.96 32.79
CA THR A 185 -14.97 13.70 31.98
C THR A 185 -15.51 14.09 30.61
N GLY A 186 -16.78 13.77 30.32
CA GLY A 186 -17.38 14.04 29.02
C GLY A 186 -17.22 12.90 28.01
N MET A 187 -16.91 11.67 28.44
CA MET A 187 -16.90 10.48 27.58
C MET A 187 -18.18 9.65 27.72
N GLN A 188 -18.82 9.27 26.61
CA GLN A 188 -20.03 8.45 26.62
C GLN A 188 -19.75 7.04 27.18
N PRO A 189 -20.55 6.53 28.15
CA PRO A 189 -20.47 5.15 28.59
C PRO A 189 -20.80 4.16 27.46
N ALA A 190 -20.00 3.10 27.31
CA ALA A 190 -20.26 2.02 26.37
C ALA A 190 -21.43 1.10 26.79
N ASN A 191 -21.75 1.04 28.09
CA ASN A 191 -22.89 0.31 28.61
C ASN A 191 -24.17 1.14 28.40
N ARG A 192 -25.05 0.65 27.53
CA ARG A 192 -26.34 1.29 27.20
C ARG A 192 -27.17 1.64 28.44
N LYS A 193 -27.28 0.75 29.43
CA LYS A 193 -28.08 1.00 30.65
C LYS A 193 -27.50 2.17 31.44
N LEU A 194 -26.17 2.24 31.55
CA LEU A 194 -25.50 3.30 32.29
C LEU A 194 -25.57 4.64 31.54
N ALA A 195 -25.40 4.62 30.22
CA ALA A 195 -25.55 5.80 29.37
C ALA A 195 -26.94 6.42 29.51
N LEU A 196 -28.00 5.58 29.61
CA LEU A 196 -29.38 6.00 29.78
C LEU A 196 -29.76 6.41 31.22
N THR A 197 -28.84 6.31 32.19
CA THR A 197 -29.14 6.67 33.58
C THR A 197 -29.00 8.19 33.77
N PRO A 198 -30.07 8.91 34.18
CA PRO A 198 -29.99 10.35 34.40
C PRO A 198 -28.91 10.74 35.42
N GLY A 199 -28.17 11.81 35.15
CA GLY A 199 -27.09 12.32 35.99
C GLY A 199 -25.76 11.54 35.89
N VAL A 200 -25.66 10.51 35.05
CA VAL A 200 -24.40 9.81 34.77
C VAL A 200 -23.71 10.36 33.53
N TRP A 201 -24.42 10.31 32.42
CA TRP A 201 -24.00 10.82 31.12
C TRP A 201 -25.03 11.82 30.61
N LEU A 202 -26.29 11.42 30.67
CA LEU A 202 -27.42 12.31 30.42
C LEU A 202 -27.57 13.32 31.58
N PRO A 203 -28.14 14.50 31.30
CA PRO A 203 -28.52 15.43 32.36
C PRO A 203 -29.38 14.74 33.39
N ALA A 204 -29.28 15.15 34.66
CA ALA A 204 -30.33 14.85 35.61
C ALA A 204 -31.63 15.56 35.18
N GLU A 205 -32.80 14.98 35.50
CA GLU A 205 -34.10 15.52 35.09
C GLU A 205 -34.34 16.96 35.61
N ASP A 206 -33.67 17.32 36.70
CA ASP A 206 -33.72 18.61 37.39
C ASP A 206 -32.54 19.55 37.07
N ALA A 207 -31.63 19.17 36.15
CA ALA A 207 -30.46 19.97 35.84
C ALA A 207 -30.82 21.39 35.34
N PRO A 208 -30.06 22.44 35.73
CA PRO A 208 -30.22 23.81 35.22
C PRO A 208 -30.16 23.83 33.68
N PRO A 209 -30.91 24.71 32.98
CA PRO A 209 -30.90 24.77 31.51
C PRO A 209 -29.52 24.94 30.87
N SER A 210 -28.57 25.54 31.60
CA SER A 210 -27.16 25.70 31.21
C SER A 210 -26.30 24.43 31.36
N GLU A 211 -26.74 23.49 32.21
CA GLU A 211 -26.07 22.21 32.51
C GLU A 211 -26.79 21.01 31.86
N ARG A 212 -28.00 21.24 31.34
CA ARG A 212 -28.65 20.30 30.44
C ARG A 212 -27.76 20.13 29.22
N VAL A 213 -27.16 18.94 29.13
CA VAL A 213 -26.57 18.41 27.91
C VAL A 213 -27.44 18.85 26.72
N PRO A 214 -26.88 19.62 25.77
CA PRO A 214 -27.69 20.24 24.74
C PRO A 214 -28.44 19.18 23.93
N ALA A 215 -29.64 19.53 23.44
CA ALA A 215 -30.61 18.61 22.80
C ALA A 215 -30.02 17.77 21.64
N ASN A 216 -28.86 18.14 21.15
CA ASN A 216 -28.12 17.48 20.08
C ASN A 216 -27.31 16.25 20.49
N LEU A 217 -27.07 16.00 21.79
CA LEU A 217 -26.49 14.72 22.23
C LEU A 217 -27.50 13.57 22.23
N ILE A 218 -28.80 13.88 22.13
CA ILE A 218 -29.86 12.88 21.82
C ILE A 218 -29.56 12.16 20.51
N VAL A 219 -28.88 12.82 19.58
CA VAL A 219 -28.44 12.22 18.32
C VAL A 219 -27.36 11.17 18.56
N ALA A 220 -26.44 11.40 19.50
CA ALA A 220 -25.46 10.38 19.92
C ALA A 220 -26.15 9.21 20.65
N ASP A 221 -27.21 9.49 21.41
CA ASP A 221 -28.02 8.44 22.06
C ASP A 221 -28.76 7.58 21.03
N ARG A 222 -29.37 8.19 20.01
CA ARG A 222 -29.99 7.47 18.89
C ARG A 222 -28.96 6.77 18.01
N ALA A 223 -27.77 7.35 17.85
CA ALA A 223 -26.66 6.73 17.11
C ALA A 223 -26.24 5.41 17.76
N ALA A 224 -26.16 5.36 19.09
CA ALA A 224 -25.82 4.15 19.82
C ALA A 224 -26.85 3.02 19.63
N LEU A 225 -28.12 3.35 19.37
CA LEU A 225 -29.17 2.37 19.04
C LEU A 225 -29.09 1.87 17.60
N ALA A 226 -28.52 2.69 16.72
CA ALA A 226 -28.34 2.43 15.29
C ALA A 226 -27.05 1.65 14.97
N MET A 227 -26.20 1.37 15.96
CA MET A 227 -24.91 0.71 15.76
C MET A 227 -25.09 -0.77 15.40
N ARG A 228 -24.47 -1.19 14.31
CA ARG A 228 -24.26 -2.62 13.98
C ARG A 228 -22.83 -3.03 14.32
N PHE A 229 -22.70 -4.12 15.07
CA PHE A 229 -21.42 -4.76 15.35
C PHE A 229 -21.18 -5.87 14.33
N ASP A 230 -20.34 -5.58 13.36
CA ASP A 230 -20.01 -6.50 12.28
C ASP A 230 -18.73 -7.27 12.68
N GLN A 231 -18.87 -8.33 13.49
CA GLN A 231 -17.74 -9.23 13.73
C GLN A 231 -17.63 -10.23 12.59
N THR A 232 -16.58 -10.10 11.80
CA THR A 232 -16.23 -11.02 10.72
C THR A 232 -15.35 -12.17 11.21
N PRO A 233 -15.50 -13.39 10.68
CA PRO A 233 -14.61 -14.49 11.02
C PRO A 233 -13.24 -14.26 10.40
N GLU A 234 -12.21 -14.80 11.06
CA GLU A 234 -10.82 -14.60 10.68
C GLU A 234 -10.50 -14.99 9.23
N TYR A 235 -11.07 -16.10 8.75
CA TYR A 235 -10.83 -16.57 7.39
C TYR A 235 -11.36 -15.59 6.32
N PHE A 236 -12.24 -14.66 6.71
CA PHE A 236 -12.84 -13.68 5.83
C PHE A 236 -12.02 -12.38 5.75
N GLU A 237 -11.10 -12.13 6.68
CA GLU A 237 -10.38 -10.86 6.76
C GLU A 237 -9.65 -10.49 5.46
N GLU A 238 -9.01 -11.45 4.79
CA GLU A 238 -8.36 -11.19 3.50
C GLU A 238 -9.35 -10.78 2.42
N THR A 239 -10.53 -11.41 2.39
CA THR A 239 -11.58 -11.07 1.42
C THR A 239 -12.20 -9.71 1.74
N ARG A 240 -12.41 -9.40 3.03
CA ARG A 240 -12.87 -8.10 3.50
C ARG A 240 -11.91 -6.98 3.10
N LEU A 241 -10.61 -7.16 3.36
CA LEU A 241 -9.57 -6.19 2.96
C LEU A 241 -9.51 -6.00 1.43
N TYR A 242 -9.75 -7.06 0.65
CA TYR A 242 -9.84 -6.97 -0.80
C TYR A 242 -11.04 -6.11 -1.26
N LEU A 243 -12.20 -6.29 -0.64
CA LEU A 243 -13.40 -5.49 -0.89
C LEU A 243 -13.20 -4.01 -0.51
N ASP A 244 -12.58 -3.76 0.65
CA ASP A 244 -12.27 -2.41 1.14
C ASP A 244 -11.30 -1.67 0.19
N ALA A 245 -10.28 -2.37 -0.30
CA ALA A 245 -9.32 -1.82 -1.26
C ALA A 245 -10.00 -1.45 -2.60
N ALA A 246 -10.93 -2.29 -3.07
CA ALA A 246 -11.70 -1.98 -4.27
C ALA A 246 -12.60 -0.75 -4.09
N ALA A 247 -13.26 -0.61 -2.94
CA ALA A 247 -14.02 0.59 -2.62
C ALA A 247 -13.13 1.84 -2.67
N PHE A 248 -11.92 1.77 -2.11
CA PHE A 248 -10.95 2.87 -2.18
C PHE A 248 -10.51 3.20 -3.62
N ASP A 249 -10.18 2.18 -4.44
CA ASP A 249 -9.81 2.36 -5.85
C ASP A 249 -10.91 3.10 -6.64
N ILE A 250 -12.17 2.78 -6.37
CA ILE A 250 -13.32 3.40 -7.02
C ILE A 250 -13.46 4.86 -6.56
N LEU A 251 -13.46 5.11 -5.25
CA LEU A 251 -13.69 6.44 -4.68
C LEU A 251 -12.51 7.40 -4.95
N SER A 252 -11.32 6.87 -5.21
CA SER A 252 -10.13 7.64 -5.64
C SER A 252 -10.11 7.94 -7.14
N GLY A 253 -11.02 7.34 -7.93
CA GLY A 253 -11.05 7.50 -9.38
C GLY A 253 -10.02 6.66 -10.13
N THR A 254 -9.37 5.71 -9.45
CA THR A 254 -8.38 4.83 -10.05
C THR A 254 -9.03 3.81 -10.99
N ARG A 255 -10.27 3.38 -10.67
CA ARG A 255 -11.00 2.38 -11.47
C ARG A 255 -12.48 2.70 -11.61
N PRO A 256 -13.13 2.32 -12.74
CA PRO A 256 -14.56 2.54 -12.94
C PRO A 256 -15.40 1.72 -11.95
N PRO A 257 -16.48 2.28 -11.37
CA PRO A 257 -17.26 1.62 -10.31
C PRO A 257 -17.85 0.27 -10.73
N ARG A 258 -18.67 0.23 -11.79
CA ARG A 258 -19.42 -0.97 -12.20
C ARG A 258 -18.54 -2.16 -12.51
N GLU A 259 -17.57 -1.96 -13.40
CA GLU A 259 -16.63 -3.02 -13.81
C GLU A 259 -15.83 -3.54 -12.60
N THR A 260 -15.43 -2.63 -11.69
CA THR A 260 -14.70 -3.01 -10.49
C THR A 260 -15.57 -3.82 -9.54
N MET A 261 -16.81 -3.42 -9.29
CA MET A 261 -17.73 -4.14 -8.41
C MET A 261 -18.09 -5.53 -8.93
N GLU A 262 -18.37 -5.66 -10.23
CA GLU A 262 -18.63 -6.96 -10.86
C GLU A 262 -17.40 -7.88 -10.79
N ARG A 263 -16.20 -7.33 -11.03
CA ARG A 263 -14.95 -8.08 -10.91
C ARG A 263 -14.70 -8.52 -9.48
N VAL A 264 -14.89 -7.62 -8.53
CA VAL A 264 -14.64 -7.85 -7.10
C VAL A 264 -15.67 -8.80 -6.49
N ALA A 265 -16.91 -8.82 -6.97
CA ALA A 265 -17.87 -9.84 -6.59
C ALA A 265 -17.39 -11.25 -6.97
N ARG A 266 -16.96 -11.43 -8.22
CA ARG A 266 -16.42 -12.72 -8.70
C ARG A 266 -15.14 -13.11 -7.97
N GLU A 267 -14.17 -12.21 -7.93
CA GLU A 267 -12.85 -12.46 -7.31
C GLU A 267 -12.95 -12.62 -5.79
N GLY A 268 -13.80 -11.81 -5.15
CA GLY A 268 -14.11 -11.91 -3.72
C GLY A 268 -14.80 -13.22 -3.38
N GLN A 269 -15.75 -13.70 -4.20
CA GLN A 269 -16.38 -15.00 -3.98
C GLN A 269 -15.38 -16.14 -4.10
N MET A 270 -14.50 -16.12 -5.11
CA MET A 270 -13.44 -17.13 -5.25
C MET A 270 -12.50 -17.16 -4.04
N ARG A 271 -12.12 -15.99 -3.51
CA ARG A 271 -11.33 -15.85 -2.28
C ARG A 271 -12.06 -16.40 -1.07
N LEU A 272 -13.33 -16.03 -0.88
CA LEU A 272 -14.17 -16.52 0.20
C LEU A 272 -14.30 -18.05 0.17
N ASP A 273 -14.63 -18.62 -0.99
CA ASP A 273 -14.76 -20.06 -1.17
C ASP A 273 -13.43 -20.79 -0.89
N ALA A 274 -12.30 -20.22 -1.33
CA ALA A 274 -10.97 -20.77 -1.06
C ALA A 274 -10.64 -20.74 0.44
N SER A 275 -10.87 -19.61 1.11
CA SER A 275 -10.68 -19.49 2.56
C SER A 275 -11.54 -20.47 3.36
N ARG A 276 -12.79 -20.68 2.94
CA ARG A 276 -13.71 -21.65 3.57
C ARG A 276 -13.30 -23.10 3.33
N ARG A 277 -12.80 -23.44 2.14
CA ARG A 277 -12.28 -24.80 1.82
C ARG A 277 -11.01 -25.13 2.58
N ASN A 278 -10.14 -24.13 2.79
CA ASN A 278 -8.79 -24.31 3.33
C ASN A 278 -8.69 -23.98 4.82
N LEU A 279 -9.81 -24.00 5.57
CA LEU A 279 -9.82 -23.84 7.03
C LEU A 279 -8.86 -24.88 7.66
N PRO A 280 -7.72 -24.46 8.22
CA PRO A 280 -6.71 -25.41 8.62
C PRO A 280 -7.19 -26.18 9.85
N ARG A 281 -7.09 -27.51 9.83
CA ARG A 281 -7.50 -28.37 10.94
C ARG A 281 -6.32 -28.99 11.69
N ASP A 282 -5.15 -29.08 11.06
CA ASP A 282 -3.98 -29.77 11.61
C ASP A 282 -2.79 -28.83 11.86
N PRO A 283 -2.08 -28.98 12.99
CA PRO A 283 -0.88 -28.21 13.29
C PRO A 283 0.26 -28.55 12.30
N PHE A 284 1.12 -27.57 12.01
CA PHE A 284 2.27 -27.80 11.14
C PHE A 284 3.23 -28.84 11.73
N PRO A 285 3.69 -29.84 10.95
CA PRO A 285 4.58 -30.89 11.45
C PRO A 285 6.04 -30.41 11.54
N THR A 286 6.31 -29.54 12.51
CA THR A 286 7.62 -28.86 12.68
C THR A 286 8.80 -29.82 12.78
N ILE A 287 8.65 -30.94 13.50
CA ILE A 287 9.72 -31.93 13.66
C ILE A 287 10.07 -32.58 12.32
N GLN A 288 9.06 -32.96 11.54
CA GLN A 288 9.25 -33.59 10.23
C GLN A 288 9.91 -32.61 9.26
N ALA A 289 9.46 -31.35 9.25
CA ALA A 289 10.07 -30.29 8.45
C ALA A 289 11.55 -30.06 8.83
N LEU A 290 11.89 -30.04 10.12
CA LEU A 290 13.27 -29.89 10.57
C LEU A 290 14.15 -31.07 10.12
N VAL A 291 13.68 -32.30 10.28
CA VAL A 291 14.39 -33.51 9.85
C VAL A 291 14.60 -33.50 8.33
N CYS A 292 13.57 -33.16 7.55
CA CYS A 292 13.68 -33.00 6.10
C CYS A 292 14.66 -31.89 5.71
N GLY A 293 14.63 -30.74 6.39
CA GLY A 293 15.55 -29.63 6.14
C GLY A 293 17.01 -30.01 6.41
N LEU A 294 17.29 -30.69 7.52
CA LEU A 294 18.62 -31.21 7.84
C LEU A 294 19.08 -32.27 6.83
N ALA A 295 18.19 -33.15 6.40
CA ALA A 295 18.48 -34.15 5.38
C ALA A 295 18.82 -33.52 4.02
N LEU A 296 18.07 -32.50 3.59
CA LEU A 296 18.34 -31.74 2.36
C LEU A 296 19.68 -31.00 2.43
N ALA A 297 19.98 -30.36 3.56
CA ALA A 297 21.26 -29.70 3.78
C ALA A 297 22.43 -30.71 3.76
N ALA A 298 22.28 -31.85 4.42
CA ALA A 298 23.27 -32.92 4.41
C ALA A 298 23.47 -33.53 3.01
N ALA A 299 22.39 -33.71 2.25
CA ALA A 299 22.45 -34.18 0.87
C ALA A 299 23.18 -33.19 -0.04
N LEU A 300 22.94 -31.88 0.12
CA LEU A 300 23.63 -30.83 -0.63
C LEU A 300 25.13 -30.80 -0.29
N VAL A 301 25.49 -30.86 1.00
CA VAL A 301 26.88 -30.94 1.45
C VAL A 301 27.54 -32.21 0.93
N GLY A 302 26.84 -33.33 1.01
CA GLY A 302 27.29 -34.61 0.47
C GLY A 302 27.54 -34.55 -1.04
N TRP A 303 26.64 -33.93 -1.81
CA TRP A 303 26.77 -33.75 -3.25
C TRP A 303 27.96 -32.87 -3.62
N VAL A 304 28.16 -31.76 -2.91
CA VAL A 304 29.31 -30.86 -3.12
C VAL A 304 30.64 -31.52 -2.71
N ALA A 305 30.64 -32.30 -1.63
CA ALA A 305 31.83 -32.95 -1.11
C ALA A 305 32.17 -34.29 -1.80
N ALA A 306 31.18 -34.95 -2.42
CA ALA A 306 31.29 -36.26 -3.07
C ALA A 306 32.45 -36.39 -4.08
N PRO A 307 32.70 -35.41 -4.98
CA PRO A 307 33.83 -35.47 -5.92
C PRO A 307 35.18 -35.54 -5.20
N GLY A 308 35.28 -34.93 -4.02
CA GLY A 308 36.50 -34.90 -3.22
C GLY A 308 36.79 -36.19 -2.44
N PHE A 309 35.84 -37.11 -2.32
CA PHE A 309 36.08 -38.41 -1.66
C PHE A 309 36.63 -39.48 -2.62
N ARG A 310 36.52 -39.26 -3.93
CA ARG A 310 37.01 -40.18 -4.97
C ARG A 310 38.46 -39.95 -5.37
N THR A 311 39.09 -38.87 -4.91
CA THR A 311 40.49 -38.53 -5.23
C THR A 311 41.45 -39.11 -4.20
N LYS A 312 42.45 -39.89 -4.66
CA LYS A 312 43.55 -40.35 -3.80
C LYS A 312 44.51 -39.18 -3.56
N LEU A 313 44.53 -38.66 -2.33
CA LEU A 313 45.35 -37.51 -1.94
C LEU A 313 46.65 -37.96 -1.24
N SER A 314 47.77 -37.34 -1.62
CA SER A 314 49.05 -37.49 -0.92
C SER A 314 48.99 -36.88 0.50
N PRO A 315 49.89 -37.23 1.43
CA PRO A 315 49.89 -36.70 2.79
C PRO A 315 49.93 -35.17 2.85
N ARG A 316 50.70 -34.53 1.96
CA ARG A 316 50.77 -33.06 1.84
C ARG A 316 49.44 -32.47 1.36
N GLN A 317 48.83 -33.06 0.33
CA GLN A 317 47.55 -32.60 -0.20
C GLN A 317 46.39 -32.76 0.81
N ARG A 318 46.46 -33.74 1.73
CA ARG A 318 45.49 -33.86 2.83
C ARG A 318 45.62 -32.74 3.85
N LEU A 319 46.86 -32.35 4.18
CA LEU A 319 47.13 -31.23 5.07
C LEU A 319 46.62 -29.92 4.46
N ASP A 320 46.96 -29.66 3.18
CA ASP A 320 46.51 -28.48 2.45
C ASP A 320 44.98 -28.42 2.36
N ARG A 321 44.32 -29.55 2.10
CA ARG A 321 42.85 -29.65 2.08
C ARG A 321 42.25 -29.35 3.45
N ARG A 322 42.85 -29.83 4.55
CA ARG A 322 42.38 -29.56 5.90
C ARG A 322 42.51 -28.08 6.23
N SER A 323 43.63 -27.47 5.90
CA SER A 323 43.84 -26.02 6.06
C SER A 323 42.85 -25.21 5.23
N ALA A 324 42.61 -25.60 3.97
CA ALA A 324 41.61 -24.95 3.11
C ALA A 324 40.20 -25.03 3.71
N TRP A 325 39.79 -26.19 4.26
CA TRP A 325 38.51 -26.30 4.94
C TRP A 325 38.42 -25.40 6.17
N TRP A 326 39.47 -25.28 6.98
CA TRP A 326 39.48 -24.34 8.10
C TRP A 326 39.30 -22.88 7.67
N PHE A 327 39.92 -22.46 6.58
CA PHE A 327 39.71 -21.12 6.01
C PHE A 327 38.30 -20.93 5.44
N LEU A 328 37.70 -21.99 4.91
CA LEU A 328 36.34 -21.96 4.37
C LEU A 328 35.25 -22.10 5.45
N THR A 329 35.57 -22.67 6.62
CA THR A 329 34.60 -22.93 7.69
C THR A 329 33.75 -21.69 8.04
N PRO A 330 34.32 -20.49 8.27
CA PRO A 330 33.51 -19.31 8.58
C PRO A 330 32.53 -18.94 7.46
N LEU A 331 32.96 -19.07 6.20
CA LEU A 331 32.12 -18.80 5.03
C LEU A 331 31.01 -19.85 4.88
N VAL A 332 31.34 -21.13 5.04
CA VAL A 332 30.37 -22.24 4.93
C VAL A 332 29.34 -22.18 6.04
N LEU A 333 29.75 -21.90 7.28
CA LEU A 333 28.83 -21.70 8.40
C LEU A 333 27.95 -20.47 8.17
N GLY A 334 28.52 -19.37 7.66
CA GLY A 334 27.78 -18.17 7.31
C GLY A 334 26.72 -18.42 6.25
N LEU A 335 27.10 -19.00 5.11
CA LEU A 335 26.16 -19.32 4.02
C LEU A 335 25.15 -20.39 4.43
N GLY A 336 25.56 -21.40 5.19
CA GLY A 336 24.67 -22.44 5.68
C GLY A 336 23.60 -21.89 6.64
N GLY A 337 24.01 -21.11 7.63
CA GLY A 337 23.12 -20.55 8.65
C GLY A 337 22.28 -19.39 8.16
N PHE A 338 22.86 -18.47 7.38
CA PHE A 338 22.21 -17.20 7.00
C PHE A 338 21.69 -17.15 5.56
N THR A 339 22.04 -18.12 4.70
CA THR A 339 21.49 -18.22 3.34
C THR A 339 20.63 -19.46 3.21
N LEU A 340 21.20 -20.65 3.39
CA LEU A 340 20.47 -21.91 3.19
C LEU A 340 19.39 -22.13 4.25
N GLY A 341 19.68 -21.83 5.52
CA GLY A 341 18.73 -21.94 6.62
C GLY A 341 17.42 -21.18 6.36
N PRO A 342 17.45 -19.86 6.11
CA PRO A 342 16.27 -19.08 5.76
C PRO A 342 15.57 -19.57 4.49
N ILE A 343 16.29 -20.03 3.46
CA ILE A 343 15.68 -20.59 2.24
C ILE A 343 14.83 -21.83 2.57
N LEU A 344 15.40 -22.78 3.32
CA LEU A 344 14.67 -23.99 3.72
C LEU A 344 13.49 -23.65 4.63
N PHE A 345 13.68 -22.73 5.57
CA PHE A 345 12.61 -22.27 6.45
C PHE A 345 11.45 -21.64 5.66
N SER A 346 11.74 -20.72 4.75
CA SER A 346 10.73 -20.10 3.88
C SER A 346 10.02 -21.13 2.98
N PHE A 347 10.73 -22.14 2.50
CA PHE A 347 10.14 -23.24 1.73
C PHE A 347 9.17 -24.09 2.57
N PHE A 348 9.48 -24.37 3.83
CA PHE A 348 8.56 -25.09 4.70
C PHE A 348 7.37 -24.23 5.13
N LEU A 349 7.60 -22.94 5.38
CA LEU A 349 6.52 -21.98 5.65
C LEU A 349 5.58 -21.80 4.47
N SER A 350 6.06 -21.89 3.22
CA SER A 350 5.17 -21.80 2.05
C SER A 350 4.21 -22.98 1.93
N LEU A 351 4.44 -24.07 2.67
CA LEU A 351 3.52 -25.22 2.78
C LEU A 351 2.55 -25.10 3.97
N ALA A 352 2.65 -24.03 4.73
CA ALA A 352 1.85 -23.77 5.92
C ALA A 352 0.98 -22.53 5.73
N SER A 353 -0.17 -22.50 6.39
CA SER A 353 -0.84 -21.24 6.73
C SER A 353 -0.14 -20.71 7.98
N ALA A 354 0.79 -19.78 7.78
CA ALA A 354 1.62 -19.24 8.85
C ALA A 354 1.46 -17.73 8.94
N ASP A 355 1.07 -17.27 10.13
CA ASP A 355 1.14 -15.88 10.51
C ASP A 355 2.30 -15.67 11.47
N ASN A 356 2.91 -14.49 11.48
CA ASN A 356 3.99 -14.17 12.43
C ASN A 356 3.57 -14.23 13.92
N ILE A 357 2.26 -14.32 14.18
CA ILE A 357 1.67 -14.26 15.51
C ILE A 357 1.16 -15.64 15.96
N ARG A 358 0.65 -16.46 15.03
CA ARG A 358 -0.08 -17.69 15.32
C ARG A 358 0.79 -18.92 15.04
N PRO A 359 0.52 -20.06 15.68
CA PRO A 359 1.18 -21.30 15.29
C PRO A 359 0.84 -21.61 13.82
N ALA A 360 1.85 -22.00 13.05
CA ALA A 360 1.67 -22.39 11.67
C ALA A 360 0.77 -23.64 11.58
N LEU A 361 -0.17 -23.63 10.64
CA LEU A 361 -1.09 -24.73 10.39
C LEU A 361 -0.75 -25.39 9.05
N TRP A 362 -0.84 -26.71 8.96
CA TRP A 362 -0.46 -27.44 7.75
C TRP A 362 -1.46 -27.18 6.62
N ARG A 363 -0.97 -26.75 5.45
CA ARG A 363 -1.78 -26.49 4.25
C ARG A 363 -1.29 -27.26 3.02
N GLY A 364 -0.16 -27.96 3.11
CA GLY A 364 0.44 -28.65 1.97
C GLY A 364 0.72 -27.68 0.83
N VAL A 365 0.33 -28.03 -0.40
CA VAL A 365 0.51 -27.14 -1.58
C VAL A 365 -0.61 -26.10 -1.75
N GLY A 366 -1.53 -25.97 -0.78
CA GLY A 366 -2.71 -25.11 -0.89
C GLY A 366 -2.41 -23.64 -1.17
N ASN A 367 -1.30 -23.10 -0.64
CA ASN A 367 -0.88 -21.72 -0.95
C ASN A 367 -0.52 -21.56 -2.44
N TYR A 368 0.08 -22.58 -3.06
CA TYR A 368 0.42 -22.54 -4.48
C TYR A 368 -0.81 -22.72 -5.35
N THR A 369 -1.71 -23.67 -5.02
CA THR A 369 -2.95 -23.84 -5.79
C THR A 369 -3.75 -22.55 -5.79
N ASP A 370 -3.87 -21.89 -4.65
CA ASP A 370 -4.64 -20.65 -4.53
C ASP A 370 -3.94 -19.51 -5.29
N ALA A 371 -2.62 -19.40 -5.22
CA ALA A 371 -1.86 -18.42 -6.01
C ALA A 371 -2.09 -18.57 -7.53
N PHE A 372 -2.20 -19.78 -8.05
CA PHE A 372 -2.39 -19.99 -9.50
C PHE A 372 -3.86 -20.06 -9.95
N THR A 373 -4.81 -20.32 -9.06
CA THR A 373 -6.23 -20.56 -9.43
C THR A 373 -7.22 -19.56 -8.85
N VAL A 374 -6.91 -18.98 -7.70
CA VAL A 374 -7.80 -18.09 -6.94
C VAL A 374 -7.31 -16.65 -7.01
N ASP A 375 -6.00 -16.42 -6.90
CA ASP A 375 -5.44 -15.07 -6.90
C ASP A 375 -5.29 -14.49 -8.32
N PRO A 376 -6.15 -13.53 -8.72
CA PRO A 376 -6.08 -12.91 -10.05
C PRO A 376 -4.84 -12.01 -10.19
N VAL A 377 -4.24 -11.57 -9.09
CA VAL A 377 -3.10 -10.65 -9.10
C VAL A 377 -1.78 -11.39 -9.30
N PHE A 378 -1.69 -12.65 -8.87
CA PHE A 378 -0.44 -13.41 -8.92
C PHE A 378 0.14 -13.50 -10.33
N ALA A 379 -0.64 -13.95 -11.32
CA ALA A 379 -0.18 -14.07 -12.71
C ALA A 379 0.19 -12.69 -13.31
N LYS A 380 -0.60 -11.66 -13.02
CA LYS A 380 -0.33 -10.29 -13.44
C LYS A 380 0.96 -9.74 -12.82
N SER A 381 1.23 -10.05 -11.55
CA SER A 381 2.44 -9.59 -10.84
C SER A 381 3.71 -10.22 -11.45
N LEU A 382 3.64 -11.50 -11.83
CA LEU A 382 4.72 -12.20 -12.52
C LEU A 382 4.94 -11.60 -13.91
N GLU A 383 3.86 -11.33 -14.65
CA GLU A 383 3.92 -10.69 -15.96
C GLU A 383 4.56 -9.29 -15.87
N VAL A 384 4.11 -8.44 -14.95
CA VAL A 384 4.65 -7.08 -14.77
C VAL A 384 6.13 -7.14 -14.39
N THR A 385 6.51 -8.06 -13.51
CA THR A 385 7.91 -8.27 -13.09
C THR A 385 8.78 -8.73 -14.25
N LEU A 386 8.30 -9.68 -15.06
CA LEU A 386 9.01 -10.17 -16.25
C LEU A 386 9.14 -9.06 -17.30
N ARG A 387 8.07 -8.32 -17.59
CA ARG A 387 8.08 -7.16 -18.50
C ARG A 387 9.10 -6.11 -18.03
N TYR A 388 9.10 -5.79 -16.74
CA TYR A 388 10.07 -4.89 -16.14
C TYR A 388 11.50 -5.41 -16.28
N ALA A 389 11.77 -6.68 -15.96
CA ALA A 389 13.10 -7.26 -16.02
C ALA A 389 13.65 -7.31 -17.46
N VAL A 390 12.84 -7.74 -18.42
CA VAL A 390 13.19 -7.83 -19.85
C VAL A 390 13.51 -6.46 -20.44
N LEU A 391 12.85 -5.40 -19.97
CA LEU A 391 13.13 -4.03 -20.42
C LEU A 391 14.32 -3.41 -19.66
N SER A 392 14.31 -3.50 -18.34
CA SER A 392 15.26 -2.85 -17.44
C SER A 392 16.67 -3.42 -17.59
N VAL A 393 16.83 -4.74 -17.62
CA VAL A 393 18.16 -5.38 -17.60
C VAL A 393 18.97 -5.05 -18.86
N PRO A 394 18.47 -5.25 -20.09
CA PRO A 394 19.23 -4.93 -21.30
C PRO A 394 19.53 -3.43 -21.40
N LEU A 395 18.56 -2.56 -21.08
CA LEU A 395 18.78 -1.11 -21.11
C LEU A 395 19.87 -0.67 -20.14
N ASN A 396 19.87 -1.20 -18.91
CA ASN A 396 20.93 -0.92 -17.94
C ASN A 396 22.30 -1.39 -18.43
N VAL A 397 22.39 -2.58 -19.03
CA VAL A 397 23.65 -3.11 -19.58
C VAL A 397 24.15 -2.25 -20.73
N VAL A 398 23.29 -1.91 -21.69
CA VAL A 398 23.66 -1.07 -22.85
C VAL A 398 24.07 0.32 -22.39
N PHE A 399 23.29 0.95 -21.50
CA PHE A 399 23.58 2.27 -20.99
C PHE A 399 24.90 2.31 -20.21
N ALA A 400 25.13 1.33 -19.32
CA ALA A 400 26.38 1.21 -18.59
C ALA A 400 27.59 1.01 -19.52
N LEU A 401 27.43 0.23 -20.59
CA LEU A 401 28.48 0.03 -21.60
C LEU A 401 28.75 1.32 -22.39
N VAL A 402 27.71 2.05 -22.82
CA VAL A 402 27.84 3.34 -23.51
C VAL A 402 28.58 4.35 -22.65
N LEU A 403 28.18 4.49 -21.38
CA LEU A 403 28.88 5.34 -20.42
C LEU A 403 30.34 4.89 -20.22
N ALA A 404 30.60 3.59 -20.13
CA ALA A 404 31.95 3.07 -19.97
C ALA A 404 32.82 3.38 -21.18
N LEU A 405 32.27 3.30 -22.40
CA LEU A 405 32.98 3.66 -23.64
C LEU A 405 33.28 5.15 -23.71
N LEU A 406 32.33 6.02 -23.33
CA LEU A 406 32.54 7.47 -23.24
C LEU A 406 33.66 7.81 -22.24
N LEU A 407 33.67 7.14 -21.08
CA LEU A 407 34.68 7.32 -20.03
C LEU A 407 36.02 6.63 -20.33
N ASN A 408 36.09 5.81 -21.38
CA ASN A 408 37.33 5.20 -21.85
C ASN A 408 38.09 6.11 -22.84
N GLN A 409 37.56 7.31 -23.13
CA GLN A 409 38.23 8.33 -23.93
C GLN A 409 39.14 9.21 -23.06
N ASN A 410 40.29 9.63 -23.63
CA ASN A 410 41.26 10.50 -22.96
C ASN A 410 40.81 11.96 -23.05
N VAL A 411 39.80 12.34 -22.25
CA VAL A 411 39.28 13.71 -22.19
C VAL A 411 39.76 14.41 -20.91
N ARG A 412 40.10 15.71 -21.01
CA ARG A 412 40.43 16.55 -19.83
C ARG A 412 39.18 16.67 -18.94
N GLY A 413 39.35 16.52 -17.62
CA GLY A 413 38.24 16.63 -16.64
C GLY A 413 37.58 15.31 -16.22
N ILE A 414 38.13 14.15 -16.60
CA ILE A 414 37.52 12.83 -16.35
C ILE A 414 37.20 12.52 -14.87
N ALA A 415 37.89 13.16 -13.91
CA ALA A 415 37.63 12.99 -12.48
C ALA A 415 36.27 13.57 -12.07
N LEU A 416 35.90 14.74 -12.60
CA LEU A 416 34.60 15.37 -12.34
C LEU A 416 33.47 14.54 -12.95
N TYR A 417 33.63 14.11 -14.20
CA TYR A 417 32.67 13.20 -14.85
C TYR A 417 32.48 11.91 -14.05
N ARG A 418 33.57 11.33 -13.51
CA ARG A 418 33.51 10.16 -12.63
C ARG A 418 32.74 10.39 -11.34
N ALA A 419 32.91 11.54 -10.72
CA ALA A 419 32.16 11.90 -9.53
C ALA A 419 30.66 12.04 -9.85
N CYS A 420 30.29 12.75 -10.93
CA CYS A 420 28.89 13.00 -11.29
C CYS A 420 28.09 11.72 -11.59
N TYR A 421 28.64 10.75 -12.35
CA TYR A 421 27.89 9.53 -12.65
C TYR A 421 27.88 8.52 -11.51
N TYR A 422 28.87 8.57 -10.60
CA TYR A 422 28.95 7.66 -9.46
C TYR A 422 28.09 8.13 -8.28
N LEU A 423 27.86 9.45 -8.17
CA LEU A 423 27.05 10.06 -7.12
C LEU A 423 25.69 9.36 -6.93
N PRO A 424 24.90 9.05 -7.98
CA PRO A 424 23.64 8.33 -7.85
C PRO A 424 23.76 6.96 -7.16
N SER A 425 24.84 6.22 -7.42
CA SER A 425 25.07 4.90 -6.83
C SER A 425 25.46 4.93 -5.35
N LEU A 426 25.81 6.12 -4.83
CA LEU A 426 26.08 6.35 -3.41
C LEU A 426 24.82 6.77 -2.63
N VAL A 427 23.77 7.22 -3.31
CA VAL A 427 22.51 7.61 -2.68
C VAL A 427 21.77 6.36 -2.20
N SER A 428 21.23 6.39 -0.97
CA SER A 428 20.43 5.28 -0.45
C SER A 428 19.16 5.09 -1.28
N GLY A 429 18.67 3.85 -1.40
CA GLY A 429 17.44 3.57 -2.15
C GLY A 429 16.25 4.41 -1.68
N VAL A 430 16.11 4.62 -0.36
CA VAL A 430 15.03 5.44 0.22
C VAL A 430 15.16 6.91 -0.19
N ALA A 431 16.35 7.50 -0.08
CA ALA A 431 16.58 8.89 -0.48
C ALA A 431 16.36 9.08 -1.99
N ALA A 432 16.81 8.11 -2.80
CA ALA A 432 16.57 8.10 -4.23
C ALA A 432 15.06 8.09 -4.56
N SER A 433 14.27 7.24 -3.89
CA SER A 433 12.82 7.19 -4.07
C SER A 433 12.13 8.51 -3.75
N LEU A 434 12.54 9.21 -2.69
CA LEU A 434 11.97 10.52 -2.34
C LEU A 434 12.28 11.61 -3.39
N ILE A 435 13.49 11.60 -3.95
CA ILE A 435 13.86 12.50 -5.06
C ILE A 435 12.97 12.21 -6.27
N TRP A 436 12.84 10.94 -6.66
CA TRP A 436 12.03 10.56 -7.80
C TRP A 436 10.53 10.83 -7.59
N LEU A 437 10.01 10.70 -6.38
CA LEU A 437 8.64 11.10 -6.03
C LEU A 437 8.40 12.59 -6.31
N ARG A 438 9.38 13.44 -6.02
CA ARG A 438 9.33 14.88 -6.35
C ARG A 438 9.49 15.14 -7.85
N VAL A 439 10.34 14.38 -8.53
CA VAL A 439 10.56 14.52 -9.98
C VAL A 439 9.32 14.13 -10.78
N PHE A 440 8.65 13.05 -10.38
CA PHE A 440 7.45 12.50 -11.04
C PHE A 440 6.13 13.07 -10.53
N ASN A 441 6.15 14.05 -9.62
CA ASN A 441 4.95 14.65 -9.09
C ASN A 441 4.07 15.22 -10.24
N PRO A 442 2.78 14.87 -10.32
CA PRO A 442 1.94 15.23 -11.46
C PRO A 442 1.73 16.75 -11.58
N GLU A 443 1.52 17.46 -10.47
CA GLU A 443 1.18 18.88 -10.44
C GLU A 443 2.40 19.82 -10.52
N SER A 444 3.53 19.42 -9.93
CA SER A 444 4.69 20.30 -9.72
C SER A 444 6.04 19.66 -10.02
N GLY A 445 6.05 18.44 -10.57
CA GLY A 445 7.27 17.69 -10.84
C GLY A 445 8.14 18.31 -11.94
N ILE A 446 9.46 18.22 -11.75
CA ILE A 446 10.45 18.75 -12.71
C ILE A 446 10.27 18.09 -14.07
N LEU A 447 9.99 16.78 -14.11
CA LEU A 447 9.85 16.06 -15.37
C LEU A 447 8.65 16.57 -16.18
N ASN A 448 7.50 16.78 -15.53
CA ASN A 448 6.32 17.36 -16.19
C ASN A 448 6.56 18.80 -16.62
N ARG A 449 7.24 19.63 -15.81
CA ARG A 449 7.58 21.00 -16.21
C ARG A 449 8.47 21.05 -17.46
N VAL A 450 9.44 20.15 -17.57
CA VAL A 450 10.32 20.06 -18.75
C VAL A 450 9.56 19.55 -19.99
N LEU A 451 8.64 18.60 -19.81
CA LEU A 451 7.90 17.99 -20.91
C LEU A 451 6.75 18.86 -21.44
N TYR A 452 6.11 19.67 -20.59
CA TYR A 452 4.90 20.42 -20.95
C TYR A 452 5.12 21.94 -21.11
N TRP A 453 6.20 22.53 -20.56
CA TRP A 453 6.47 23.99 -20.52
C TRP A 453 5.26 24.81 -19.95
N PRO A 454 5.40 26.09 -19.53
CA PRO A 454 4.29 26.85 -18.93
C PRO A 454 3.03 27.01 -19.80
N ASP A 455 3.13 26.73 -21.09
CA ASP A 455 2.07 27.00 -22.07
C ASP A 455 1.15 25.77 -22.29
N GLY A 456 1.46 24.62 -21.67
CA GLY A 456 0.64 23.39 -21.70
C GLY A 456 0.53 22.67 -23.05
N ALA A 457 1.05 23.26 -24.14
CA ALA A 457 0.93 22.73 -25.50
C ALA A 457 2.26 22.59 -26.27
N SER A 458 3.35 23.22 -25.80
CA SER A 458 4.62 23.34 -26.53
C SER A 458 5.82 23.09 -25.62
N GLY A 459 6.06 21.82 -25.26
CA GLY A 459 7.29 21.41 -24.60
C GLY A 459 8.53 21.59 -25.48
N LEU A 460 9.72 21.56 -24.88
CA LEU A 460 11.04 21.75 -25.51
C LEU A 460 11.34 20.83 -26.71
N LEU A 461 10.57 19.73 -26.85
CA LEU A 461 10.68 18.73 -27.91
C LEU A 461 9.35 18.43 -28.62
N GLY A 462 8.24 19.13 -28.31
CA GLY A 462 6.91 18.86 -28.91
C GLY A 462 6.29 17.48 -28.62
N VAL A 463 6.96 16.63 -27.82
CA VAL A 463 6.52 15.25 -27.51
C VAL A 463 5.55 15.15 -26.34
N GLY A 464 5.33 16.22 -25.57
CA GLY A 464 4.39 16.21 -24.43
C GLY A 464 2.97 15.78 -24.83
N GLY A 465 2.46 16.31 -25.95
CA GLY A 465 1.14 15.92 -26.48
C GLY A 465 1.09 14.48 -27.02
N ALA A 466 2.19 13.95 -27.56
CA ALA A 466 2.25 12.56 -28.02
C ALA A 466 2.39 11.57 -26.86
N LEU A 467 3.10 11.96 -25.80
CA LEU A 467 3.26 11.17 -24.59
C LEU A 467 2.00 11.22 -23.71
N SER A 468 1.25 12.31 -23.69
CA SER A 468 -0.04 12.37 -22.98
C SER A 468 -1.07 11.44 -23.61
N LEU A 469 -1.07 11.25 -24.94
CA LEU A 469 -1.88 10.24 -25.63
C LEU A 469 -1.54 8.79 -25.21
N TRP A 470 -0.30 8.54 -24.79
CA TRP A 470 0.16 7.21 -24.37
C TRP A 470 0.09 7.00 -22.84
N GLY A 471 0.09 8.08 -22.07
CA GLY A 471 0.31 8.06 -20.61
C GLY A 471 -0.73 8.76 -19.74
N GLY A 472 -1.82 9.30 -20.32
CA GLY A 472 -2.85 10.01 -19.57
C GLY A 472 -4.00 10.52 -20.45
N GLN A 473 -4.73 11.54 -19.98
CA GLN A 473 -5.72 12.23 -20.80
C GLN A 473 -5.04 13.32 -21.67
N PRO A 474 -5.52 13.57 -22.90
CA PRO A 474 -4.99 14.62 -23.74
C PRO A 474 -5.15 15.99 -23.06
N GLY A 475 -4.05 16.67 -22.78
CA GLY A 475 -4.05 18.02 -22.20
C GLY A 475 -3.80 18.12 -20.70
N GLU A 476 -3.67 16.98 -19.98
CA GLU A 476 -3.31 16.96 -18.56
C GLU A 476 -1.87 16.47 -18.32
N PRO A 477 -1.19 16.92 -17.23
CA PRO A 477 0.12 16.41 -16.85
C PRO A 477 0.08 14.91 -16.56
N ILE A 478 1.02 14.14 -17.11
CA ILE A 478 1.10 12.70 -16.90
C ILE A 478 1.38 12.39 -15.42
N ASN A 479 0.59 11.49 -14.85
CA ASN A 479 0.89 10.85 -13.57
C ASN A 479 1.74 9.60 -13.80
N TRP A 480 3.06 9.76 -13.76
CA TRP A 480 4.03 8.71 -14.08
C TRP A 480 3.97 7.47 -13.19
N LEU A 481 3.50 7.63 -11.96
CA LEU A 481 3.49 6.55 -10.97
C LEU A 481 2.10 5.93 -10.77
N ALA A 482 1.03 6.65 -11.12
CA ALA A 482 -0.35 6.15 -10.96
C ALA A 482 -0.98 5.64 -12.26
N THR A 483 -0.35 5.84 -13.43
CA THR A 483 -0.87 5.32 -14.70
C THR A 483 -0.23 3.97 -15.07
N GLU A 484 -1.05 2.97 -15.43
CA GLU A 484 -0.57 1.60 -15.77
C GLU A 484 0.44 1.56 -16.92
N SER A 485 0.29 2.43 -17.94
CA SER A 485 1.20 2.45 -19.10
C SER A 485 2.58 3.07 -18.78
N THR A 486 2.64 4.05 -17.89
CA THR A 486 3.84 4.87 -17.64
C THR A 486 4.67 4.39 -16.46
N VAL A 487 4.07 3.61 -15.54
CA VAL A 487 4.75 3.14 -14.33
C VAL A 487 5.99 2.31 -14.64
N ILE A 488 5.92 1.33 -15.55
CA ILE A 488 7.08 0.48 -15.88
C ILE A 488 8.23 1.33 -16.43
N PRO A 489 8.03 2.21 -17.44
CA PRO A 489 9.11 3.07 -17.91
C PRO A 489 9.63 4.07 -16.88
N ALA A 490 8.78 4.57 -15.98
CA ALA A 490 9.23 5.41 -14.87
C ALA A 490 10.23 4.66 -13.96
N PHE A 491 9.90 3.42 -13.57
CA PHE A 491 10.81 2.57 -12.78
C PHE A 491 12.09 2.18 -13.54
N VAL A 492 12.03 1.99 -14.86
CA VAL A 492 13.22 1.76 -15.69
C VAL A 492 14.12 3.00 -15.71
N LEU A 493 13.54 4.20 -15.88
CA LEU A 493 14.27 5.47 -15.85
C LEU A 493 14.96 5.70 -14.49
N MET A 494 14.27 5.39 -13.39
CA MET A 494 14.85 5.40 -12.05
C MET A 494 16.04 4.43 -11.94
N GLY A 495 15.90 3.22 -12.48
CA GLY A 495 16.96 2.21 -12.49
C GLY A 495 18.21 2.65 -13.27
N LEU A 496 18.02 3.28 -14.45
CA LEU A 496 19.12 3.77 -15.29
C LEU A 496 20.01 4.80 -14.59
N TRP A 497 19.42 5.62 -13.70
CA TRP A 497 20.18 6.57 -12.90
C TRP A 497 21.22 5.89 -12.00
N GLY A 498 20.94 4.66 -11.54
CA GLY A 498 21.85 3.83 -10.75
C GLY A 498 22.90 3.04 -11.55
N ALA A 499 22.91 3.11 -12.89
CA ALA A 499 23.80 2.32 -13.76
C ALA A 499 25.31 2.61 -13.61
N GLY A 500 25.68 3.62 -12.81
CA GLY A 500 27.07 3.99 -12.53
C GLY A 500 27.93 2.85 -11.98
N GLY A 501 27.35 1.95 -11.17
CA GLY A 501 28.07 0.78 -10.66
C GLY A 501 28.48 -0.20 -11.77
N GLY A 502 27.56 -0.53 -12.68
CA GLY A 502 27.84 -1.41 -13.84
C GLY A 502 28.85 -0.80 -14.81
N THR A 503 28.83 0.52 -14.96
CA THR A 503 29.78 1.28 -15.79
C THR A 503 31.24 1.06 -15.35
N ILE A 504 31.49 1.01 -14.04
CA ILE A 504 32.84 0.78 -13.49
C ILE A 504 33.34 -0.62 -13.83
N LEU A 505 32.48 -1.64 -13.74
CA LEU A 505 32.82 -3.01 -14.09
C LEU A 505 33.23 -3.13 -15.57
N PHE A 506 32.42 -2.56 -16.48
CA PHE A 506 32.76 -2.52 -17.91
C PHE A 506 34.04 -1.72 -18.18
N LEU A 507 34.22 -0.56 -17.54
CA LEU A 507 35.42 0.26 -17.69
C LEU A 507 36.68 -0.46 -17.19
N ALA A 508 36.58 -1.21 -16.09
CA ALA A 508 37.68 -2.02 -15.57
C ALA A 508 38.08 -3.11 -16.57
N GLY A 509 37.11 -3.83 -17.15
CA GLY A 509 37.35 -4.82 -18.21
C GLY A 509 37.99 -4.20 -19.46
N LEU A 510 37.49 -3.06 -19.92
CA LEU A 510 38.03 -2.32 -21.08
C LEU A 510 39.46 -1.79 -20.84
N LYS A 511 39.82 -1.47 -19.60
CA LYS A 511 41.18 -1.02 -19.25
C LYS A 511 42.14 -2.19 -19.05
N ALA A 512 41.67 -3.31 -18.52
CA ALA A 512 42.48 -4.51 -18.36
C ALA A 512 42.98 -5.03 -19.72
N SER A 513 42.14 -4.99 -20.76
CA SER A 513 42.48 -5.43 -22.12
C SER A 513 43.44 -4.49 -22.87
N ARG A 514 43.57 -3.22 -22.45
CA ARG A 514 44.44 -2.21 -23.11
C ARG A 514 45.87 -2.18 -22.62
N ARG A 515 46.21 -2.81 -21.48
CA ARG A 515 47.59 -2.80 -20.97
C ARG A 515 48.42 -3.82 -21.76
N PRO A 516 49.43 -3.43 -22.56
CA PRO A 516 50.41 -4.39 -23.02
C PRO A 516 51.15 -4.87 -21.78
N THR A 517 51.04 -6.16 -21.47
CA THR A 517 51.97 -6.81 -20.54
C THR A 517 53.36 -6.76 -21.16
N THR A 518 54.10 -5.70 -20.88
CA THR A 518 55.54 -5.64 -21.10
C THR A 518 56.20 -6.63 -20.15
N LYS A 519 56.33 -7.88 -20.62
CA LYS A 519 57.42 -8.83 -20.33
C LYS A 519 57.14 -10.14 -21.10
N ARG A 520 57.35 -10.10 -22.43
CA ARG A 520 57.80 -11.22 -23.27
C ARG A 520 58.12 -10.69 -24.67
N PRO A 521 59.35 -10.90 -25.21
CA PRO A 521 59.65 -10.58 -26.59
C PRO A 521 59.08 -11.70 -27.46
N ASN A 522 58.03 -11.39 -28.22
CA ASN A 522 57.72 -11.92 -29.56
C ASN A 522 56.36 -11.37 -29.99
N SER A 523 56.44 -10.24 -30.69
CA SER A 523 55.39 -9.54 -31.40
C SER A 523 54.86 -10.35 -32.60
N MET A 524 53.54 -10.49 -32.74
CA MET A 524 52.80 -10.49 -34.02
C MET A 524 51.30 -10.80 -33.79
N ALA A 525 50.50 -9.82 -33.37
CA ALA A 525 49.03 -10.00 -33.44
C ALA A 525 48.22 -8.69 -33.57
N LEU A 526 48.74 -7.54 -33.14
CA LEU A 526 47.90 -6.32 -33.01
C LEU A 526 48.26 -5.15 -33.94
N GLU A 527 49.26 -5.30 -34.81
CA GLU A 527 49.62 -4.23 -35.77
C GLU A 527 48.82 -4.25 -37.09
N ARG A 528 48.08 -5.32 -37.42
CA ARG A 528 47.35 -5.40 -38.70
C ARG A 528 46.11 -4.49 -38.80
N GLY A 529 45.65 -3.89 -37.71
CA GLY A 529 44.44 -3.03 -37.71
C GLY A 529 44.67 -1.54 -37.99
N ARG A 530 45.92 -1.06 -38.06
CA ARG A 530 46.22 0.37 -38.28
C ARG A 530 46.51 0.76 -39.73
N CYS A 531 46.70 -0.21 -40.64
CA CYS A 531 47.04 0.06 -42.03
C CYS A 531 45.84 0.07 -43.00
N SER A 532 44.62 -0.23 -42.56
CA SER A 532 43.41 -0.01 -43.37
C SER A 532 42.59 1.11 -42.73
N GLY A 533 42.29 2.17 -43.49
CA GLY A 533 41.52 3.34 -43.06
C GLY A 533 40.10 3.03 -42.59
N ALA A 534 39.96 2.43 -41.41
CA ALA A 534 38.69 2.20 -40.74
C ALA A 534 38.37 3.42 -39.87
N SER A 535 37.17 3.97 -40.09
CA SER A 535 36.57 5.06 -39.33
C SER A 535 36.48 4.73 -37.83
N ARG A 536 36.40 5.78 -36.99
CA ARG A 536 36.42 5.75 -35.51
C ARG A 536 35.22 5.03 -34.85
N PHE A 537 34.99 3.77 -35.16
CA PHE A 537 34.13 2.86 -34.38
C PHE A 537 34.97 1.70 -33.86
N PRO A 538 34.92 1.37 -32.55
CA PRO A 538 35.73 0.29 -32.01
C PRO A 538 35.21 -1.06 -32.52
N SER A 539 36.10 -1.82 -33.16
CA SER A 539 35.89 -3.22 -33.51
C SER A 539 35.77 -4.07 -32.24
N PHE A 540 34.61 -4.70 -32.05
CA PHE A 540 34.42 -5.75 -31.05
C PHE A 540 35.17 -7.02 -31.46
N PRO A 541 35.71 -7.81 -30.51
CA PRO A 541 36.32 -9.09 -30.84
C PRO A 541 35.22 -10.04 -31.30
N ARG A 542 35.29 -10.44 -32.57
CA ARG A 542 34.59 -11.62 -33.08
C ARG A 542 35.16 -12.84 -32.34
N ARG A 543 34.29 -13.57 -31.65
CA ARG A 543 34.50 -15.00 -31.40
C ARG A 543 33.83 -15.77 -32.52
#